data_AF-K9CYJ7-F1
#
_entry.id   AF-K9CYJ7-F1
#
_cell.length_a   1.000
_cell.length_b   1.000
_cell.length_c   1.000
_cell.angle_alpha   90.00
_cell.angle_beta   90.00
_cell.angle_gamma   90.00
#
_symmetry.space_group_name_H-M   'P 1'
#
loop_
_entity.id
_entity.type
_entity.pdbx_description
1 polymer ?
#
loop_
_entity_poly.entity_id
_entity_poly.type
_entity_poly.pdbx_seq_one_letter_code
_entity_poly.pdbx_strand_id
1 'polypeptide(L)'
;MPSPTIIWFRQDLRLSDQAALAAAAQAGPVIPLYILDDESPRQWAMGGASRWWLHHSLASLDERLGTKGSRLILRRGRCADVLAQVAEESGAQVVHAIRHHEPWWRNAEKAVARQIDLRLHDGGLLLPVEAVRTGGGTPYRIYTPFFRAVMLHMPPAPPQPAPQRIAAPSHWPVSDRLEDWTLLPRDPDWASGFPADWSPGEEGAKRYLDSFLGEVGDYAVARDLPSQEGTSRLSPHLHFGEISPAKVWHRVAQAPGDATVYLKELIWRDYAHNQVSALPTYGSENAQPAFDAMHWRDLREARGDWTAWKRGQTGYPIVDAGMRQLWQTGWMHNRVRMIAASFLIKHLLIDWRHGARWFWDTLVDADYANNSVNWQWVAGSGVDANLFTRIMAPLTQSDKFDAADYIRQWVPELAHLDDRVIHDPDFHGVRPSSYPEKRIGHREGRERALAAYRQMKG
;
A
#
# COMPACT_ATOMS: atom_id res chain seq x y z
N MET A 1 -41.62 -2.97 9.56
CA MET A 1 -40.24 -3.30 9.97
C MET A 1 -39.38 -2.07 9.74
N PRO A 2 -38.32 -1.81 10.54
CA PRO A 2 -37.41 -0.72 10.26
C PRO A 2 -36.81 -0.89 8.85
N SER A 3 -36.70 0.21 8.10
CA SER A 3 -36.06 0.20 6.78
C SER A 3 -34.60 -0.23 6.91
N PRO A 4 -34.08 -1.05 5.98
CA PRO A 4 -32.67 -1.45 6.04
C PRO A 4 -31.76 -0.24 5.83
N THR A 5 -30.52 -0.38 6.30
CA THR A 5 -29.43 0.55 6.01
C THR A 5 -28.38 -0.14 5.15
N ILE A 6 -27.67 0.62 4.32
CA ILE A 6 -26.56 0.07 3.54
C ILE A 6 -25.27 0.35 4.30
N ILE A 7 -24.43 -0.66 4.49
CA ILE A 7 -23.01 -0.46 4.81
C ILE A 7 -22.24 -0.64 3.51
N TRP A 8 -21.78 0.47 2.97
CA TRP A 8 -20.88 0.46 1.81
C TRP A 8 -19.50 0.07 2.34
N PHE A 9 -18.86 -0.96 1.80
CA PHE A 9 -17.49 -1.36 2.04
C PHE A 9 -16.62 -0.98 0.84
N ARG A 10 -15.39 -0.51 1.09
CA ARG A 10 -14.34 -0.26 0.09
C ARG A 10 -13.01 -0.85 0.58
N GLN A 11 -12.07 -0.01 1.03
CA GLN A 11 -10.77 -0.41 1.58
C GLN A 11 -10.83 -0.53 3.12
N ASP A 12 -11.90 -1.17 3.60
CA ASP A 12 -12.24 -1.34 5.01
C ASP A 12 -12.93 -2.69 5.27
N LEU A 13 -12.40 -3.75 4.65
CA LEU A 13 -12.97 -5.10 4.54
C LEU A 13 -12.85 -5.92 5.84
N ARG A 14 -13.42 -5.42 6.92
CA ARG A 14 -13.44 -6.07 8.24
C ARG A 14 -14.76 -5.90 8.97
N LEU A 15 -15.02 -6.76 9.96
CA LEU A 15 -16.19 -6.61 10.84
C LEU A 15 -15.83 -6.04 12.21
N SER A 16 -14.61 -6.29 12.71
CA SER A 16 -14.16 -5.72 13.99
C SER A 16 -13.65 -4.29 13.82
N ASP A 17 -13.84 -3.49 14.86
CA ASP A 17 -13.41 -2.10 14.92
C ASP A 17 -13.81 -1.29 13.68
N GLN A 18 -15.07 -1.44 13.27
CA GLN A 18 -15.65 -0.83 12.08
C GLN A 18 -16.86 0.00 12.51
N ALA A 19 -16.65 1.31 12.68
CA ALA A 19 -17.64 2.23 13.26
C ALA A 19 -18.90 2.38 12.39
N ALA A 20 -18.75 2.37 11.06
CA ALA A 20 -19.86 2.47 10.14
C ALA A 20 -20.80 1.24 10.22
N LEU A 21 -20.24 0.04 10.33
CA LEU A 21 -20.96 -1.22 10.52
C LEU A 21 -21.62 -1.26 11.89
N ALA A 22 -20.91 -0.84 12.95
CA ALA A 22 -21.48 -0.77 14.30
C ALA A 22 -22.71 0.17 14.32
N ALA A 23 -22.62 1.34 13.70
CA ALA A 23 -23.73 2.29 13.59
C ALA A 23 -24.89 1.73 12.74
N ALA A 24 -24.60 1.09 11.61
CA ALA A 24 -25.63 0.46 10.77
C ALA A 24 -26.37 -0.67 11.51
N ALA A 25 -25.63 -1.55 12.20
CA ALA A 25 -26.19 -2.67 12.95
C ALA A 25 -27.03 -2.22 14.16
N GLN A 26 -26.72 -1.07 14.76
CA GLN A 26 -27.55 -0.45 15.80
C GLN A 26 -28.85 0.14 15.24
N ALA A 27 -28.84 0.60 13.99
CA ALA A 27 -30.01 1.24 13.36
C ALA A 27 -31.08 0.22 12.90
N GLY A 28 -30.69 -1.01 12.56
CA GLY A 28 -31.63 -2.05 12.14
C GLY A 28 -31.02 -3.08 11.19
N PRO A 29 -31.83 -3.64 10.27
CA PRO A 29 -31.32 -4.52 9.21
C PRO A 29 -30.25 -3.84 8.35
N VAL A 30 -29.23 -4.58 7.96
CA VAL A 30 -28.06 -4.07 7.24
C VAL A 30 -27.88 -4.81 5.92
N ILE A 31 -27.59 -4.07 4.86
CA ILE A 31 -27.17 -4.56 3.55
C ILE A 31 -25.67 -4.24 3.38
N PRO A 32 -24.79 -5.22 3.60
CA PRO A 32 -23.38 -5.12 3.21
C PRO A 32 -23.23 -5.03 1.70
N LEU A 33 -22.60 -3.97 1.21
CA LEU A 33 -22.42 -3.73 -0.22
C LEU A 33 -20.96 -3.40 -0.53
N TYR A 34 -20.36 -4.13 -1.46
CA TYR A 34 -19.12 -3.75 -2.10
C TYR A 34 -19.37 -3.45 -3.58
N ILE A 35 -18.75 -2.36 -4.07
CA ILE A 35 -18.88 -1.90 -5.45
C ILE A 35 -17.50 -1.89 -6.11
N LEU A 36 -17.32 -2.67 -7.17
CA LEU A 36 -16.14 -2.58 -8.02
C LEU A 36 -16.31 -1.41 -8.99
N ASP A 37 -15.66 -0.28 -8.69
CA ASP A 37 -15.64 0.93 -9.53
C ASP A 37 -14.26 1.10 -10.18
N ASP A 38 -14.16 0.68 -11.45
CA ASP A 38 -12.95 0.85 -12.28
C ASP A 38 -12.96 2.18 -13.06
N GLU A 39 -14.07 2.92 -13.06
CA GLU A 39 -14.23 4.13 -13.87
C GLU A 39 -13.75 5.39 -13.13
N SER A 40 -14.20 5.57 -11.89
CA SER A 40 -13.93 6.77 -11.08
C SER A 40 -12.43 6.98 -10.79
N PRO A 41 -11.63 5.93 -10.47
CA PRO A 41 -10.20 6.08 -10.21
C PRO A 41 -9.36 6.40 -11.47
N ARG A 42 -9.91 6.19 -12.68
CA ARG A 42 -9.21 6.35 -13.97
C ARG A 42 -7.90 5.57 -14.02
N GLN A 43 -6.76 6.26 -14.13
CA GLN A 43 -5.42 5.68 -14.16
C GLN A 43 -5.01 5.00 -12.84
N TRP A 44 -5.80 5.18 -11.77
CA TRP A 44 -5.63 4.54 -10.48
C TRP A 44 -6.64 3.41 -10.26
N ALA A 45 -7.21 2.84 -11.32
CA ALA A 45 -7.93 1.57 -11.19
C ALA A 45 -7.00 0.51 -10.59
N MET A 46 -7.54 -0.41 -9.78
CA MET A 46 -6.72 -1.37 -9.03
C MET A 46 -5.84 -2.22 -9.95
N GLY A 47 -4.57 -2.33 -9.60
CA GLY A 47 -3.58 -3.16 -10.28
C GLY A 47 -3.85 -4.66 -10.17
N GLY A 48 -3.12 -5.45 -10.95
CA GLY A 48 -3.26 -6.92 -10.97
C GLY A 48 -3.11 -7.56 -9.59
N ALA A 49 -2.06 -7.22 -8.84
CA ALA A 49 -1.80 -7.80 -7.53
C ALA A 49 -2.88 -7.40 -6.49
N SER A 50 -3.33 -6.14 -6.53
CA SER A 50 -4.43 -5.67 -5.68
C SER A 50 -5.75 -6.37 -6.01
N ARG A 51 -6.02 -6.69 -7.28
CA ARG A 51 -7.22 -7.45 -7.69
C ARG A 51 -7.19 -8.89 -7.21
N TRP A 52 -6.02 -9.55 -7.27
CA TRP A 52 -5.83 -10.87 -6.67
C TRP A 52 -6.16 -10.85 -5.18
N TRP A 53 -5.63 -9.86 -4.46
CA TRP A 53 -5.88 -9.69 -3.03
C TRP A 53 -7.37 -9.45 -2.76
N LEU A 54 -7.97 -8.50 -3.46
CA LEU A 54 -9.37 -8.13 -3.34
C LEU A 54 -10.31 -9.33 -3.48
N HIS A 55 -10.07 -10.21 -4.46
CA HIS A 55 -10.89 -11.41 -4.64
C HIS A 55 -10.97 -12.23 -3.34
N HIS A 56 -9.81 -12.57 -2.77
CA HIS A 56 -9.74 -13.38 -1.56
C HIS A 56 -10.31 -12.63 -0.34
N SER A 57 -10.08 -11.32 -0.24
CA SER A 57 -10.65 -10.49 0.84
C SER A 57 -12.18 -10.43 0.79
N LEU A 58 -12.78 -10.29 -0.39
CA LEU A 58 -14.23 -10.26 -0.56
C LEU A 58 -14.85 -11.62 -0.24
N ALA A 59 -14.23 -12.71 -0.68
CA ALA A 59 -14.65 -14.06 -0.32
C ALA A 59 -14.60 -14.28 1.20
N SER A 60 -13.51 -13.87 1.85
CA SER A 60 -13.36 -13.94 3.31
C SER A 60 -14.38 -13.08 4.05
N LEU A 61 -14.66 -11.86 3.56
CA LEU A 61 -15.64 -10.96 4.14
C LEU A 61 -17.07 -11.53 4.04
N ASP A 62 -17.44 -12.12 2.90
CA ASP A 62 -18.76 -12.75 2.72
C ASP A 62 -18.95 -13.94 3.67
N GLU A 63 -17.95 -14.82 3.79
CA GLU A 63 -17.97 -15.94 4.76
C GLU A 63 -18.17 -15.41 6.19
N ARG A 64 -17.41 -14.38 6.57
CA ARG A 64 -17.50 -13.74 7.88
C ARG A 64 -18.87 -13.14 8.14
N LEU A 65 -19.46 -12.45 7.15
CA LEU A 65 -20.83 -11.93 7.23
C LEU A 65 -21.85 -13.06 7.39
N GLY A 66 -21.65 -14.19 6.70
CA GLY A 66 -22.42 -15.43 6.83
C GLY A 66 -22.47 -15.93 8.28
N THR A 67 -21.33 -15.95 8.97
CA THR A 67 -21.28 -16.34 10.40
C THR A 67 -22.07 -15.41 11.33
N LYS A 68 -22.40 -14.20 10.87
CA LYS A 68 -23.20 -13.19 11.60
C LYS A 68 -24.66 -13.13 11.16
N GLY A 69 -25.09 -14.04 10.28
CA GLY A 69 -26.45 -14.09 9.74
C GLY A 69 -26.73 -13.07 8.63
N SER A 70 -25.69 -12.61 7.95
CA SER A 70 -25.74 -11.65 6.84
C SER A 70 -25.03 -12.22 5.61
N ARG A 71 -24.87 -11.42 4.56
CA ARG A 71 -24.12 -11.75 3.34
C ARG A 71 -23.65 -10.46 2.67
N LEU A 72 -22.66 -10.58 1.80
CA LEU A 72 -22.17 -9.49 0.97
C LEU A 72 -22.98 -9.37 -0.32
N ILE A 73 -23.36 -8.15 -0.67
CA ILE A 73 -23.87 -7.79 -1.99
C ILE A 73 -22.70 -7.23 -2.81
N LEU A 74 -22.52 -7.78 -4.01
CA LEU A 74 -21.50 -7.37 -4.96
C LEU A 74 -22.17 -6.68 -6.14
N ARG A 75 -21.66 -5.50 -6.51
CA ARG A 75 -22.09 -4.77 -7.71
C ARG A 75 -20.88 -4.16 -8.41
N ARG A 76 -21.04 -3.81 -9.69
CA ARG A 76 -20.02 -3.11 -10.48
C ARG A 76 -20.58 -1.82 -11.06
N GLY A 77 -19.72 -0.81 -11.16
CA GLY A 77 -20.03 0.48 -11.81
C GLY A 77 -19.75 1.66 -10.90
N ARG A 78 -20.16 2.86 -11.36
CA ARG A 78 -19.95 4.11 -10.60
C ARG A 78 -20.73 4.05 -9.29
N CYS A 79 -20.05 4.32 -8.16
CA CYS A 79 -20.63 4.06 -6.84
C CYS A 79 -21.96 4.78 -6.57
N ALA A 80 -22.09 6.05 -7.01
CA ALA A 80 -23.31 6.82 -6.75
C ALA A 80 -24.55 6.23 -7.43
N ASP A 81 -24.43 5.79 -8.68
CA ASP A 81 -25.56 5.20 -9.42
C ASP A 81 -25.94 3.84 -8.83
N VAL A 82 -24.94 3.02 -8.52
CA VAL A 82 -25.15 1.69 -7.96
C VAL A 82 -25.78 1.79 -6.56
N LEU A 83 -25.33 2.71 -5.71
CA LEU A 83 -25.93 2.93 -4.39
C LEU A 83 -27.37 3.41 -4.49
N ALA A 84 -27.69 4.29 -5.44
CA ALA A 84 -29.06 4.73 -5.69
C ALA A 84 -29.95 3.56 -6.13
N GLN A 85 -29.47 2.70 -7.04
CA GLN A 85 -30.20 1.49 -7.46
C GLN A 85 -30.45 0.52 -6.30
N VAL A 86 -29.41 0.22 -5.51
CA VAL A 86 -29.54 -0.69 -4.35
C VAL A 86 -30.49 -0.10 -3.30
N ALA A 87 -30.46 1.21 -3.09
CA ALA A 87 -31.39 1.91 -2.21
C ALA A 87 -32.84 1.81 -2.69
N GLU A 88 -33.09 1.96 -3.99
CA GLU A 88 -34.40 1.78 -4.60
C GLU A 88 -34.90 0.32 -4.46
N GLU A 89 -34.05 -0.67 -4.75
CA GLU A 89 -34.36 -2.10 -4.63
C GLU A 89 -34.73 -2.52 -3.20
N SER A 90 -34.11 -1.90 -2.19
CA SER A 90 -34.23 -2.31 -0.78
C SER A 90 -35.09 -1.41 0.09
N GLY A 91 -35.41 -0.20 -0.37
CA GLY A 91 -36.02 0.86 0.44
C GLY A 91 -35.07 1.46 1.48
N ALA A 92 -33.75 1.26 1.35
CA ALA A 92 -32.78 1.85 2.25
C ALA A 92 -32.66 3.37 2.03
N GLN A 93 -32.62 4.13 3.12
CA GLN A 93 -32.54 5.60 3.06
C GLN A 93 -31.19 6.15 3.50
N VAL A 94 -30.40 5.33 4.20
CA VAL A 94 -29.13 5.73 4.81
C VAL A 94 -28.03 4.77 4.36
N VAL A 95 -26.90 5.35 3.96
CA VAL A 95 -25.64 4.67 3.68
C VAL A 95 -24.64 5.02 4.78
N HIS A 96 -24.11 4.01 5.46
CA HIS A 96 -22.97 4.15 6.36
C HIS A 96 -21.70 3.75 5.62
N ALA A 97 -20.61 4.48 5.87
CA ALA A 97 -19.32 4.27 5.22
C ALA A 97 -18.16 4.76 6.11
N ILE A 98 -16.99 4.13 6.00
CA ILE A 98 -15.74 4.71 6.51
C ILE A 98 -15.25 5.75 5.50
N ARG A 99 -14.75 6.87 6.00
CA ARG A 99 -14.17 7.95 5.19
C ARG A 99 -12.87 7.51 4.52
N HIS A 100 -12.72 7.86 3.24
CA HIS A 100 -11.49 7.69 2.48
C HIS A 100 -10.94 9.05 1.99
N HIS A 101 -9.65 9.12 1.65
CA HIS A 101 -8.96 10.39 1.40
C HIS A 101 -8.43 10.53 -0.03
N GLU A 102 -8.45 9.45 -0.79
CA GLU A 102 -8.06 9.39 -2.19
C GLU A 102 -8.99 10.28 -3.04
N PRO A 103 -8.48 10.91 -4.11
CA PRO A 103 -9.26 11.89 -4.88
C PRO A 103 -10.57 11.32 -5.44
N TRP A 104 -10.55 10.08 -5.93
CA TRP A 104 -11.74 9.44 -6.50
C TRP A 104 -12.76 9.08 -5.43
N TRP A 105 -12.34 8.63 -4.25
CA TRP A 105 -13.25 8.34 -3.15
C TRP A 105 -13.93 9.59 -2.62
N ARG A 106 -13.18 10.69 -2.43
CA ARG A 106 -13.76 11.98 -2.04
C ARG A 106 -14.80 12.49 -3.04
N ASN A 107 -14.58 12.23 -4.33
CA ASN A 107 -15.54 12.59 -5.38
C ASN A 107 -16.77 11.66 -5.38
N ALA A 108 -16.57 10.36 -5.19
CA ALA A 108 -17.65 9.38 -5.06
C ALA A 108 -18.53 9.68 -3.83
N GLU A 109 -17.93 9.91 -2.66
CA GLU A 109 -18.64 10.30 -1.43
C GLU A 109 -19.50 11.55 -1.63
N LYS A 110 -18.96 12.60 -2.27
CA LYS A 110 -19.72 13.81 -2.63
C LYS A 110 -20.87 13.53 -3.58
N ALA A 111 -20.68 12.63 -4.54
CA ALA A 111 -21.71 12.27 -5.50
C ALA A 111 -22.84 11.45 -4.84
N VAL A 112 -22.48 10.51 -3.96
CA VAL A 112 -23.42 9.70 -3.17
C VAL A 112 -24.24 10.59 -2.23
N ALA A 113 -23.60 11.51 -1.50
CA ALA A 113 -24.26 12.41 -0.55
C ALA A 113 -25.29 13.36 -1.20
N ARG A 114 -25.27 13.53 -2.53
CA ARG A 114 -26.29 14.28 -3.27
C ARG A 114 -27.56 13.48 -3.55
N GLN A 115 -27.49 12.14 -3.45
CA GLN A 115 -28.56 11.23 -3.84
C GLN A 115 -29.17 10.47 -2.65
N ILE A 116 -28.36 10.20 -1.61
CA ILE A 116 -28.77 9.42 -0.43
C ILE A 116 -28.14 10.00 0.85
N ASP A 117 -28.77 9.79 2.02
CA ASP A 117 -28.20 10.19 3.32
C ASP A 117 -26.93 9.36 3.59
N LEU A 118 -25.77 9.97 3.34
CA LEU A 118 -24.46 9.37 3.56
C LEU A 118 -23.90 9.78 4.92
N ARG A 119 -23.66 8.78 5.78
CA ARG A 119 -23.03 8.94 7.09
C ARG A 119 -21.62 8.37 7.05
N LEU A 120 -20.65 9.28 7.02
CA LEU A 120 -19.23 8.95 7.07
C LEU A 120 -18.73 8.82 8.52
N HIS A 121 -17.94 7.78 8.76
CA HIS A 121 -17.32 7.48 10.04
C HIS A 121 -15.80 7.42 9.88
N ASP A 122 -15.08 7.67 10.96
CA ASP A 122 -13.63 7.48 11.01
C ASP A 122 -13.26 6.03 11.39
N GLY A 123 -11.99 5.66 11.22
CA GLY A 123 -11.48 4.33 11.56
C GLY A 123 -10.57 3.69 10.50
N GLY A 124 -10.32 4.40 9.38
CA GLY A 124 -9.28 4.03 8.40
C GLY A 124 -7.86 4.49 8.80
N LEU A 125 -7.77 5.48 9.68
CA LEU A 125 -6.54 6.07 10.23
C LEU A 125 -6.57 6.02 11.77
N LEU A 126 -5.44 6.25 12.43
CA LEU A 126 -5.33 6.39 13.89
C LEU A 126 -6.14 7.59 14.40
N LEU A 127 -6.13 8.68 13.64
CA LEU A 127 -6.88 9.91 13.90
C LEU A 127 -7.44 10.47 12.58
N PRO A 128 -8.58 11.17 12.60
CA PRO A 128 -9.04 11.93 11.44
C PRO A 128 -7.97 12.94 10.98
N VAL A 129 -7.81 13.14 9.67
CA VAL A 129 -6.77 14.05 9.11
C VAL A 129 -6.94 15.50 9.59
N GLU A 130 -8.15 15.89 10.01
CA GLU A 130 -8.45 17.21 10.54
C GLU A 130 -8.11 17.37 12.04
N ALA A 131 -7.89 16.27 12.76
CA ALA A 131 -7.67 16.27 14.21
C ALA A 131 -6.33 16.88 14.61
N VAL A 132 -5.32 16.78 13.74
CA VAL A 132 -3.94 17.22 14.02
C VAL A 132 -3.52 18.28 13.00
N ARG A 133 -3.52 19.55 13.43
CA ARG A 133 -3.15 20.71 12.60
C ARG A 133 -1.99 21.48 13.20
N THR A 134 -1.28 22.24 12.35
CA THR A 134 -0.26 23.20 12.79
C THR A 134 -0.91 24.33 13.61
N GLY A 135 -0.10 25.11 14.32
CA GLY A 135 -0.59 26.30 15.04
C GLY A 135 -1.30 27.33 14.15
N GLY A 136 -1.05 27.32 12.83
CA GLY A 136 -1.75 28.14 11.84
C GLY A 136 -2.99 27.48 11.22
N GLY A 137 -3.46 26.34 11.74
CA GLY A 137 -4.65 25.63 11.25
C GLY A 137 -4.47 24.86 9.94
N THR A 138 -3.25 24.81 9.39
CA THR A 138 -2.95 24.08 8.14
C THR A 138 -2.49 22.65 8.44
N PRO A 139 -2.67 21.69 7.49
CA PRO A 139 -2.11 20.35 7.61
C PRO A 139 -0.58 20.37 7.80
N TYR A 140 -0.05 19.42 8.58
CA TYR A 140 1.40 19.29 8.71
C TYR A 140 2.02 18.86 7.38
N ARG A 141 3.15 19.47 7.03
CA ARG A 141 3.90 19.16 5.80
C ARG A 141 5.11 18.27 6.04
N ILE A 142 5.65 18.27 7.25
CA ILE A 142 6.87 17.54 7.65
C ILE A 142 6.51 16.46 8.66
N TYR A 143 7.09 15.28 8.54
CA TYR A 143 6.75 14.11 9.35
C TYR A 143 7.06 14.30 10.84
N THR A 144 8.26 14.77 11.19
CA THR A 144 8.67 14.90 12.61
C THR A 144 7.68 15.73 13.46
N PRO A 145 7.27 16.95 13.06
CA PRO A 145 6.27 17.70 13.82
C PRO A 145 4.87 17.08 13.75
N PHE A 146 4.48 16.44 12.64
CA PHE A 146 3.22 15.68 12.56
C PHE A 146 3.20 14.55 13.59
N PHE A 147 4.25 13.73 13.63
CA PHE A 147 4.43 12.65 14.60
C PHE A 147 4.31 13.16 16.04
N ARG A 148 5.04 14.24 16.38
CA ARG A 148 4.96 14.82 17.73
C ARG A 148 3.55 15.25 18.09
N ALA A 149 2.81 15.82 17.15
CA ALA A 149 1.44 16.26 17.37
C ALA A 149 0.46 15.08 17.49
N VAL A 150 0.59 14.05 16.65
CA VAL A 150 -0.20 12.81 16.75
C VAL A 150 -0.01 12.13 18.10
N MET A 151 1.23 12.06 18.58
CA MET A 151 1.56 11.43 19.88
C MET A 151 0.86 12.08 21.08
N LEU A 152 0.46 13.36 21.00
CA LEU A 152 -0.32 14.02 22.06
C LEU A 152 -1.73 13.45 22.22
N HIS A 153 -2.22 12.72 21.21
CA HIS A 153 -3.54 12.10 21.18
C HIS A 153 -3.49 10.58 21.28
N MET A 154 -2.32 10.01 21.54
CA MET A 154 -2.14 8.56 21.67
C MET A 154 -2.32 8.09 23.12
N PRO A 155 -2.81 6.86 23.35
CA PRO A 155 -3.26 5.89 22.35
C PRO A 155 -4.57 6.30 21.66
N PRO A 156 -4.85 5.80 20.44
CA PRO A 156 -6.12 6.07 19.77
C PRO A 156 -7.27 5.41 20.55
N ALA A 157 -8.51 5.72 20.16
CA ALA A 157 -9.70 5.10 20.77
C ALA A 157 -9.56 3.56 20.80
N PRO A 158 -9.95 2.89 21.90
CA PRO A 158 -9.87 1.43 21.99
C PRO A 158 -10.70 0.76 20.90
N PRO A 159 -10.16 -0.29 20.23
CA PRO A 159 -10.84 -0.95 19.14
C PRO A 159 -12.11 -1.66 19.63
N GLN A 160 -13.19 -1.58 18.86
CA GLN A 160 -14.47 -2.19 19.23
C GLN A 160 -14.61 -3.62 18.68
N PRO A 161 -15.30 -4.54 19.39
CA PRO A 161 -15.58 -5.86 18.86
C PRO A 161 -16.55 -5.79 17.66
N ALA A 162 -16.50 -6.80 16.78
CA ALA A 162 -17.51 -6.95 15.73
C ALA A 162 -18.90 -7.21 16.33
N PRO A 163 -19.99 -6.74 15.69
CA PRO A 163 -21.34 -7.10 16.10
C PRO A 163 -21.51 -8.63 16.21
N GLN A 164 -22.18 -9.08 17.27
CA GLN A 164 -22.42 -10.53 17.46
C GLN A 164 -23.36 -11.10 16.39
N ARG A 165 -24.32 -10.30 15.93
CA ARG A 165 -25.27 -10.60 14.85
C ARG A 165 -25.47 -9.35 14.02
N ILE A 166 -25.67 -9.54 12.71
CA ILE A 166 -26.04 -8.48 11.78
C ILE A 166 -27.43 -8.85 11.25
N ALA A 167 -28.45 -8.03 11.55
CA ALA A 167 -29.81 -8.31 11.12
C ALA A 167 -29.92 -8.24 9.59
N ALA A 168 -30.46 -9.27 8.96
CA ALA A 168 -30.70 -9.31 7.53
C ALA A 168 -31.97 -8.52 7.15
N PRO A 169 -32.01 -7.86 5.97
CA PRO A 169 -33.24 -7.33 5.42
C PRO A 169 -34.22 -8.46 5.08
N SER A 170 -35.51 -8.14 4.98
CA SER A 170 -36.53 -9.10 4.53
C SER A 170 -36.41 -9.44 3.03
N HIS A 171 -35.82 -8.55 2.25
CA HIS A 171 -35.54 -8.74 0.83
C HIS A 171 -34.10 -8.31 0.53
N TRP A 172 -33.34 -9.18 -0.12
CA TRP A 172 -31.97 -8.91 -0.51
C TRP A 172 -31.93 -8.29 -1.92
N PRO A 173 -31.15 -7.23 -2.13
CA PRO A 173 -30.85 -6.72 -3.47
C PRO A 173 -30.19 -7.77 -4.36
N VAL A 174 -30.22 -7.53 -5.67
CA VAL A 174 -29.48 -8.35 -6.64
C VAL A 174 -27.98 -8.21 -6.38
N SER A 175 -27.25 -9.34 -6.46
CA SER A 175 -25.81 -9.41 -6.30
C SER A 175 -25.17 -10.11 -7.49
N ASP A 176 -24.04 -9.58 -7.93
CA ASP A 176 -23.12 -10.27 -8.83
C ASP A 176 -22.53 -11.51 -8.12
N ARG A 177 -21.97 -12.42 -8.93
CA ARG A 177 -21.09 -13.48 -8.46
C ARG A 177 -19.65 -13.00 -8.53
N LEU A 178 -18.86 -13.30 -7.50
CA LEU A 178 -17.47 -12.86 -7.45
C LEU A 178 -16.61 -13.49 -8.57
N GLU A 179 -16.89 -14.74 -8.93
CA GLU A 179 -16.21 -15.46 -10.02
C GLU A 179 -16.35 -14.74 -11.37
N ASP A 180 -17.48 -14.09 -11.61
CA ASP A 180 -17.77 -13.38 -12.87
C ASP A 180 -16.95 -12.09 -12.99
N TRP A 181 -16.34 -11.62 -11.90
CA TRP A 181 -15.51 -10.43 -11.95
C TRP A 181 -14.13 -10.66 -12.54
N THR A 182 -13.69 -11.92 -12.69
CA THR A 182 -12.40 -12.29 -13.31
C THR A 182 -11.20 -11.55 -12.70
N LEU A 183 -11.21 -11.37 -11.38
CA LEU A 183 -10.14 -10.66 -10.65
C LEU A 183 -8.84 -11.47 -10.52
N LEU A 184 -8.94 -12.79 -10.63
CA LEU A 184 -7.79 -13.69 -10.57
C LEU A 184 -7.17 -13.90 -11.96
N PRO A 185 -5.83 -13.95 -12.07
CA PRO A 185 -5.17 -14.37 -13.29
C PRO A 185 -5.43 -15.86 -13.57
N ARG A 186 -5.41 -16.26 -14.84
CA ARG A 186 -5.71 -17.65 -15.26
C ARG A 186 -4.68 -18.22 -16.23
N ASP A 187 -4.28 -17.46 -17.24
CA ASP A 187 -3.38 -17.95 -18.29
C ASP A 187 -2.37 -16.87 -18.73
N PRO A 188 -1.13 -16.87 -18.18
CA PRO A 188 -0.68 -17.69 -17.04
C PRO A 188 -1.24 -17.17 -15.70
N ASP A 189 -1.36 -18.05 -14.71
CA ASP A 189 -1.49 -17.65 -13.30
C ASP A 189 -0.14 -17.11 -12.80
N TRP A 190 0.13 -15.84 -13.10
CA TRP A 190 1.34 -15.17 -12.66
C TRP A 190 1.37 -14.93 -11.13
N ALA A 191 0.25 -15.11 -10.43
CA ALA A 191 0.12 -14.94 -8.99
C ALA A 191 0.22 -16.28 -8.23
N SER A 192 0.64 -17.37 -8.89
CA SER A 192 0.67 -18.71 -8.29
C SER A 192 1.57 -18.83 -7.05
N GLY A 193 2.53 -17.91 -6.87
CA GLY A 193 3.38 -17.82 -5.67
C GLY A 193 2.71 -17.12 -4.48
N PHE A 194 1.70 -16.28 -4.71
CA PHE A 194 1.12 -15.44 -3.66
C PHE A 194 0.45 -16.25 -2.53
N PRO A 195 -0.26 -17.36 -2.79
CA PRO A 195 -0.87 -18.17 -1.71
C PRO A 195 0.13 -18.74 -0.70
N ALA A 196 1.41 -18.86 -1.05
CA ALA A 196 2.45 -19.33 -0.12
C ALA A 196 2.81 -18.26 0.92
N ASP A 197 2.76 -16.98 0.53
CA ASP A 197 3.15 -15.85 1.36
C ASP A 197 1.97 -15.13 2.01
N TRP A 198 0.74 -15.29 1.50
CA TRP A 198 -0.40 -14.45 1.83
C TRP A 198 -1.68 -15.22 2.13
N SER A 199 -2.43 -14.70 3.09
CA SER A 199 -3.81 -15.10 3.36
C SER A 199 -4.68 -13.86 3.54
N PRO A 200 -5.24 -13.29 2.47
CA PRO A 200 -6.09 -12.09 2.56
C PRO A 200 -7.31 -12.30 3.46
N GLY A 201 -7.78 -11.21 4.07
CA GLY A 201 -8.95 -11.18 4.97
C GLY A 201 -8.60 -10.92 6.45
N GLU A 202 -9.64 -10.60 7.23
CA GLU A 202 -9.53 -10.18 8.64
C GLU A 202 -8.83 -11.22 9.54
N GLU A 203 -9.06 -12.52 9.34
CA GLU A 203 -8.37 -13.57 10.10
C GLU A 203 -6.90 -13.72 9.68
N GLY A 204 -6.59 -13.51 8.40
CA GLY A 204 -5.22 -13.39 7.93
C GLY A 204 -4.48 -12.27 8.63
N ALA A 205 -5.06 -11.06 8.60
CA ALA A 205 -4.51 -9.89 9.26
C ALA A 205 -4.23 -10.13 10.76
N LYS A 206 -5.15 -10.81 11.44
CA LYS A 206 -4.98 -11.21 12.84
C LYS A 206 -3.78 -12.14 13.03
N ARG A 207 -3.62 -13.16 12.18
CA ARG A 207 -2.49 -14.11 12.27
C ARG A 207 -1.14 -13.41 12.09
N TYR A 208 -1.00 -12.53 11.10
CA TYR A 208 0.25 -11.76 10.91
C TYR A 208 0.53 -10.82 12.08
N LEU A 209 -0.50 -10.16 12.63
CA LEU A 209 -0.31 -9.33 13.81
C LEU A 209 0.15 -10.17 15.00
N ASP A 210 -0.53 -11.28 15.27
CA ASP A 210 -0.24 -12.16 16.41
C ASP A 210 1.18 -12.77 16.29
N SER A 211 1.61 -13.18 15.10
CA SER A 211 2.97 -13.68 14.87
C SER A 211 4.04 -12.60 15.04
N PHE A 212 3.71 -11.34 14.72
CA PHE A 212 4.65 -10.23 14.82
C PHE A 212 4.87 -9.75 16.27
N LEU A 213 3.94 -10.00 17.20
CA LEU A 213 4.04 -9.45 18.57
C LEU A 213 5.31 -9.88 19.31
N GLY A 214 5.85 -11.06 19.04
CA GLY A 214 7.12 -11.52 19.62
C GLY A 214 8.34 -10.76 19.10
N GLU A 215 8.27 -10.23 17.89
CA GLU A 215 9.38 -9.57 17.16
C GLU A 215 9.42 -8.05 17.39
N VAL A 216 8.45 -7.48 18.11
CA VAL A 216 8.31 -6.03 18.29
C VAL A 216 9.56 -5.42 18.93
N GLY A 217 10.16 -6.11 19.92
CA GLY A 217 11.36 -5.63 20.61
C GLY A 217 12.59 -5.49 19.72
N ASP A 218 12.71 -6.35 18.71
CA ASP A 218 13.86 -6.38 17.78
C ASP A 218 13.61 -5.57 16.51
N TYR A 219 12.37 -5.10 16.30
CA TYR A 219 11.94 -4.36 15.11
C TYR A 219 12.84 -3.17 14.78
N ALA A 220 13.36 -2.46 15.77
CA ALA A 220 14.21 -1.28 15.57
C ALA A 220 15.47 -1.58 14.73
N VAL A 221 15.99 -2.82 14.82
CA VAL A 221 17.16 -3.29 14.07
C VAL A 221 16.72 -4.14 12.88
N ALA A 222 15.87 -5.14 13.12
CA ALA A 222 15.52 -6.16 12.13
C ALA A 222 14.79 -5.58 10.89
N ARG A 223 14.06 -4.45 11.04
CA ARG A 223 13.37 -3.77 9.92
C ARG A 223 14.27 -3.33 8.77
N ASP A 224 15.58 -3.22 9.01
CA ASP A 224 16.56 -2.77 8.02
C ASP A 224 17.22 -3.94 7.30
N LEU A 225 17.03 -5.18 7.76
CA LEU A 225 17.74 -6.38 7.32
C LEU A 225 16.84 -7.27 6.43
N PRO A 226 16.87 -7.13 5.09
CA PRO A 226 16.01 -7.90 4.20
C PRO A 226 16.21 -9.42 4.24
N SER A 227 17.32 -9.92 4.77
CA SER A 227 17.55 -11.37 4.95
C SER A 227 16.79 -11.95 6.14
N GLN A 228 16.13 -11.11 6.95
CA GLN A 228 15.38 -11.52 8.14
C GLN A 228 13.90 -11.18 7.99
N GLU A 229 13.04 -12.05 8.52
CA GLU A 229 11.60 -11.78 8.64
C GLU A 229 11.31 -10.89 9.86
N GLY A 230 11.90 -9.69 9.87
CA GLY A 230 11.84 -8.74 10.99
C GLY A 230 10.71 -7.71 10.91
N THR A 231 9.73 -7.89 10.02
CA THR A 231 8.63 -6.92 9.82
C THR A 231 7.26 -7.58 9.91
N SER A 232 6.22 -6.79 10.19
CA SER A 232 4.89 -7.34 10.49
C SER A 232 4.16 -7.95 9.30
N ARG A 233 4.59 -7.68 8.07
CA ARG A 233 3.85 -8.04 6.83
C ARG A 233 2.37 -7.58 6.83
N LEU A 234 2.01 -6.57 7.63
CA LEU A 234 0.62 -6.07 7.76
C LEU A 234 0.22 -5.03 6.70
N SER A 235 1.12 -4.60 5.83
CA SER A 235 0.88 -3.54 4.84
C SER A 235 -0.34 -3.77 3.93
N PRO A 236 -0.53 -4.94 3.28
CA PRO A 236 -1.72 -5.17 2.47
C PRO A 236 -3.00 -5.26 3.31
N HIS A 237 -2.93 -5.88 4.49
CA HIS A 237 -4.06 -5.95 5.42
C HIS A 237 -4.53 -4.56 5.90
N LEU A 238 -3.58 -3.64 6.17
CA LEU A 238 -3.87 -2.25 6.53
C LEU A 238 -4.39 -1.44 5.34
N HIS A 239 -3.94 -1.75 4.12
CA HIS A 239 -4.41 -1.10 2.89
C HIS A 239 -5.86 -1.47 2.56
N PHE A 240 -6.21 -2.76 2.60
CA PHE A 240 -7.59 -3.23 2.41
C PHE A 240 -8.48 -3.08 3.65
N GLY A 241 -7.91 -2.56 4.75
CA GLY A 241 -8.59 -2.28 6.00
C GLY A 241 -9.20 -3.52 6.66
N GLU A 242 -8.54 -4.67 6.49
CA GLU A 242 -8.85 -5.96 7.11
C GLU A 242 -8.46 -5.98 8.60
N ILE A 243 -7.63 -5.02 9.01
CA ILE A 243 -7.34 -4.69 10.40
C ILE A 243 -7.27 -3.18 10.55
N SER A 244 -7.82 -2.65 11.65
CA SER A 244 -7.73 -1.21 11.92
C SER A 244 -6.33 -0.85 12.45
N PRO A 245 -5.83 0.35 12.13
CA PRO A 245 -4.58 0.85 12.71
C PRO A 245 -4.67 0.99 14.23
N ALA A 246 -5.85 1.30 14.79
CA ALA A 246 -6.07 1.34 16.23
C ALA A 246 -5.86 -0.04 16.89
N LYS A 247 -6.38 -1.12 16.30
CA LYS A 247 -6.15 -2.48 16.80
C LYS A 247 -4.68 -2.88 16.75
N VAL A 248 -3.98 -2.54 15.67
CA VAL A 248 -2.52 -2.75 15.58
C VAL A 248 -1.79 -1.97 16.66
N TRP A 249 -2.10 -0.68 16.83
CA TRP A 249 -1.50 0.18 17.86
C TRP A 249 -1.62 -0.43 19.25
N HIS A 250 -2.85 -0.76 19.67
CA HIS A 250 -3.12 -1.29 21.02
C HIS A 250 -2.40 -2.61 21.27
N ARG A 251 -2.38 -3.52 20.28
CA ARG A 251 -1.71 -4.83 20.43
C ARG A 251 -0.19 -4.70 20.46
N VAL A 252 0.39 -3.86 19.60
CA VAL A 252 1.84 -3.67 19.54
C VAL A 252 2.36 -2.87 20.73
N ALA A 253 1.63 -1.86 21.21
CA ALA A 253 2.01 -1.11 22.41
C ALA A 253 2.02 -1.95 23.70
N GLN A 254 1.32 -3.09 23.70
CA GLN A 254 1.28 -4.05 24.80
C GLN A 254 2.25 -5.23 24.61
N ALA A 255 2.93 -5.31 23.46
CA ALA A 255 3.90 -6.35 23.17
C ALA A 255 5.17 -6.19 24.01
N PRO A 256 5.95 -7.26 24.23
CA PRO A 256 7.24 -7.15 24.90
C PRO A 256 8.23 -6.32 24.05
N GLY A 257 9.06 -5.51 24.73
CA GLY A 257 10.10 -4.69 24.10
C GLY A 257 9.66 -3.26 23.74
N ASP A 258 10.53 -2.53 23.04
CA ASP A 258 10.27 -1.14 22.65
C ASP A 258 9.52 -1.05 21.31
N ALA A 259 8.22 -0.82 21.37
CA ALA A 259 7.35 -0.62 20.22
C ALA A 259 7.53 0.72 19.49
N THR A 260 8.32 1.66 20.02
CA THR A 260 8.37 3.06 19.55
C THR A 260 8.67 3.18 18.05
N VAL A 261 9.62 2.39 17.54
CA VAL A 261 10.00 2.45 16.12
C VAL A 261 8.85 1.93 15.25
N TYR A 262 8.19 0.84 15.62
CA TYR A 262 7.06 0.32 14.85
C TYR A 262 5.87 1.30 14.84
N LEU A 263 5.54 1.89 15.98
CA LEU A 263 4.44 2.86 16.10
C LEU A 263 4.70 4.13 15.25
N LYS A 264 5.96 4.54 15.10
CA LYS A 264 6.34 5.61 14.15
C LYS A 264 6.04 5.22 12.70
N GLU A 265 6.30 3.98 12.30
CA GLU A 265 5.99 3.54 10.93
C GLU A 265 4.48 3.48 10.68
N LEU A 266 3.68 3.16 11.70
CA LEU A 266 2.22 3.27 11.62
C LEU A 266 1.76 4.74 11.48
N ILE A 267 2.43 5.68 12.14
CA ILE A 267 2.17 7.12 11.95
C ILE A 267 2.67 7.62 10.59
N TRP A 268 3.75 7.04 10.04
CA TRP A 268 4.21 7.35 8.67
C TRP A 268 3.14 7.00 7.63
N ARG A 269 2.41 5.89 7.84
CA ARG A 269 1.24 5.55 7.02
C ARG A 269 0.24 6.70 6.98
N ASP A 270 -0.20 7.17 8.14
CA ASP A 270 -1.21 8.21 8.27
C ASP A 270 -0.71 9.59 7.83
N TYR A 271 0.59 9.87 8.03
CA TYR A 271 1.24 11.06 7.47
C TYR A 271 1.04 11.11 5.96
N ALA A 272 1.20 9.99 5.26
CA ALA A 272 0.99 9.97 3.82
C ALA A 272 -0.45 10.31 3.42
N HIS A 273 -1.45 9.80 4.15
CA HIS A 273 -2.85 10.15 3.93
C HIS A 273 -3.13 11.64 4.19
N ASN A 274 -2.51 12.22 5.21
CA ASN A 274 -2.54 13.66 5.44
C ASN A 274 -1.96 14.46 4.25
N GLN A 275 -0.86 13.98 3.64
CA GLN A 275 -0.28 14.63 2.46
C GLN A 275 -1.21 14.60 1.25
N VAL A 276 -1.80 13.45 0.90
CA VAL A 276 -2.70 13.37 -0.27
C VAL A 276 -4.06 14.03 -0.02
N SER A 277 -4.50 14.11 1.23
CA SER A 277 -5.70 14.88 1.59
C SER A 277 -5.50 16.38 1.30
N ALA A 278 -4.31 16.90 1.62
CA ALA A 278 -3.92 18.29 1.37
C ALA A 278 -3.51 18.56 -0.10
N LEU A 279 -2.89 17.59 -0.76
CA LEU A 279 -2.38 17.67 -2.13
C LEU A 279 -2.91 16.48 -2.95
N PRO A 280 -4.16 16.54 -3.47
CA PRO A 280 -4.80 15.40 -4.14
C PRO A 280 -4.02 14.86 -5.35
N THR A 281 -3.22 15.69 -6.02
CA THR A 281 -2.42 15.33 -7.20
C THR A 281 -1.05 14.73 -6.88
N TYR A 282 -0.73 14.45 -5.60
CA TYR A 282 0.58 13.96 -5.15
C TYR A 282 1.06 12.69 -5.88
N GLY A 283 0.16 11.81 -6.35
CA GLY A 283 0.56 10.62 -7.11
C GLY A 283 0.94 10.88 -8.56
N SER A 284 0.62 12.05 -9.11
CA SER A 284 0.86 12.41 -10.52
C SER A 284 1.76 13.62 -10.71
N GLU A 285 1.82 14.54 -9.76
CA GLU A 285 2.54 15.81 -9.84
C GLU A 285 3.66 15.89 -8.81
N ASN A 286 4.75 16.58 -9.15
CA ASN A 286 5.83 16.80 -8.20
C ASN A 286 5.35 17.78 -7.12
N ALA A 287 5.53 17.46 -5.83
CA ALA A 287 5.16 18.38 -4.77
C ALA A 287 6.06 19.62 -4.71
N GLN A 288 7.28 19.52 -5.27
CA GLN A 288 8.20 20.62 -5.52
C GLN A 288 8.21 20.94 -7.02
N PRO A 289 7.58 22.05 -7.46
CA PRO A 289 7.44 22.39 -8.88
C PRO A 289 8.75 22.53 -9.66
N ALA A 290 9.87 22.83 -8.98
CA ALA A 290 11.18 22.89 -9.62
C ALA A 290 11.58 21.56 -10.31
N PHE A 291 11.05 20.43 -9.84
CA PHE A 291 11.31 19.11 -10.45
C PHE A 291 10.50 18.86 -11.74
N ASP A 292 9.58 19.74 -12.11
CA ASP A 292 8.88 19.65 -13.40
C ASP A 292 9.83 19.97 -14.57
N ALA A 293 10.93 20.69 -14.32
CA ALA A 293 11.99 20.95 -15.29
C ALA A 293 13.02 19.80 -15.40
N MET A 294 12.82 18.68 -14.69
CA MET A 294 13.76 17.57 -14.71
C MET A 294 13.73 16.84 -16.06
N HIS A 295 14.87 16.80 -16.75
CA HIS A 295 15.00 16.11 -18.03
C HIS A 295 15.26 14.61 -17.81
N TRP A 296 14.18 13.86 -17.63
CA TRP A 296 14.22 12.38 -17.58
C TRP A 296 14.61 11.80 -18.94
N ARG A 297 15.24 10.62 -18.95
CA ARG A 297 15.48 9.88 -20.20
C ARG A 297 14.15 9.44 -20.81
N ASP A 298 14.06 9.57 -22.12
CA ASP A 298 12.91 9.08 -22.87
C ASP A 298 12.83 7.54 -22.76
N LEU A 299 11.65 6.99 -22.47
CA LEU A 299 11.48 5.54 -22.34
C LEU A 299 11.73 4.77 -23.65
N ARG A 300 11.65 5.42 -24.81
CA ARG A 300 12.01 4.81 -26.11
C ARG A 300 13.50 4.48 -26.13
N GLU A 301 14.33 5.37 -25.59
CA GLU A 301 15.78 5.20 -25.48
C GLU A 301 16.13 4.31 -24.28
N ALA A 302 15.44 4.47 -23.15
CA ALA A 302 15.67 3.72 -21.93
C ALA A 302 14.93 2.38 -21.87
N ARG A 303 14.30 1.92 -22.97
CA ARG A 303 13.42 0.72 -22.99
C ARG A 303 14.10 -0.53 -22.44
N GLY A 304 15.37 -0.73 -22.79
CA GLY A 304 16.17 -1.86 -22.29
C GLY A 304 16.38 -1.79 -20.78
N ASP A 305 16.74 -0.62 -20.26
CA ASP A 305 16.98 -0.39 -18.83
C ASP A 305 15.69 -0.51 -18.02
N TRP A 306 14.59 0.03 -18.55
CA TRP A 306 13.25 -0.10 -17.97
C TRP A 306 12.83 -1.58 -17.86
N THR A 307 13.01 -2.33 -18.95
CA THR A 307 12.65 -3.76 -18.98
C THR A 307 13.52 -4.57 -18.02
N ALA A 308 14.83 -4.29 -17.99
CA ALA A 308 15.78 -4.94 -17.09
C ALA A 308 15.43 -4.67 -15.62
N TRP A 309 15.09 -3.43 -15.26
CA TRP A 309 14.67 -3.08 -13.92
C TRP A 309 13.41 -3.84 -13.51
N LYS A 310 12.36 -3.82 -14.34
CA LYS A 310 11.11 -4.56 -14.04
C LYS A 310 11.32 -6.06 -13.82
N ARG A 311 12.27 -6.67 -14.52
CA ARG A 311 12.52 -8.11 -14.50
C ARG A 311 13.59 -8.54 -13.49
N GLY A 312 14.21 -7.61 -12.78
CA GLY A 312 15.37 -7.92 -11.93
C GLY A 312 16.54 -8.51 -12.71
N GLN A 313 16.94 -7.80 -13.78
CA GLN A 313 18.04 -8.14 -14.68
C GLN A 313 18.98 -6.95 -14.89
N THR A 314 19.18 -6.14 -13.86
CA THR A 314 20.00 -4.93 -13.89
C THR A 314 21.50 -5.19 -13.74
N GLY A 315 21.87 -6.39 -13.27
CA GLY A 315 23.24 -6.75 -12.91
C GLY A 315 23.64 -6.24 -11.52
N TYR A 316 22.71 -5.65 -10.75
CA TYR A 316 22.89 -5.27 -9.36
C TYR A 316 22.11 -6.24 -8.45
N PRO A 317 22.79 -7.19 -7.77
CA PRO A 317 22.13 -8.31 -7.09
C PRO A 317 21.00 -7.92 -6.14
N ILE A 318 21.18 -6.86 -5.34
CA ILE A 318 20.14 -6.40 -4.41
C ILE A 318 18.92 -5.77 -5.10
N VAL A 319 19.12 -5.09 -6.24
CA VAL A 319 18.01 -4.53 -7.03
C VAL A 319 17.27 -5.69 -7.69
N ASP A 320 18.02 -6.64 -8.25
CA ASP A 320 17.47 -7.79 -8.96
C ASP A 320 16.69 -8.71 -8.02
N ALA A 321 17.23 -9.00 -6.83
CA ALA A 321 16.55 -9.71 -5.76
C ALA A 321 15.21 -9.03 -5.38
N GLY A 322 15.23 -7.71 -5.18
CA GLY A 322 14.02 -6.93 -4.89
C GLY A 322 12.94 -7.06 -5.95
N MET A 323 13.31 -6.84 -7.20
CA MET A 323 12.35 -6.88 -8.31
C MET A 323 11.80 -8.28 -8.56
N ARG A 324 12.59 -9.33 -8.26
CA ARG A 324 12.14 -10.73 -8.31
C ARG A 324 11.25 -11.09 -7.12
N GLN A 325 11.53 -10.61 -5.90
CA GLN A 325 10.65 -10.75 -4.74
C GLN A 325 9.28 -10.11 -5.03
N LEU A 326 9.29 -8.89 -5.57
CA LEU A 326 8.07 -8.17 -5.96
C LEU A 326 7.23 -8.99 -6.93
N TRP A 327 7.85 -9.55 -7.97
CA TRP A 327 7.13 -10.32 -8.97
C TRP A 327 6.56 -11.64 -8.40
N GLN A 328 7.33 -12.35 -7.58
CA GLN A 328 6.93 -13.67 -7.07
C GLN A 328 5.93 -13.62 -5.92
N THR A 329 5.99 -12.57 -5.09
CA THR A 329 5.19 -12.47 -3.86
C THR A 329 4.20 -11.30 -3.88
N GLY A 330 4.31 -10.38 -4.84
CA GLY A 330 3.53 -9.15 -4.84
C GLY A 330 3.95 -8.16 -3.75
N TRP A 331 5.08 -8.39 -3.09
CA TRP A 331 5.58 -7.56 -2.01
C TRP A 331 7.09 -7.40 -2.09
N MET A 332 7.61 -6.31 -1.54
CA MET A 332 9.05 -6.08 -1.46
C MET A 332 9.42 -5.48 -0.11
N HIS A 333 10.54 -5.91 0.47
CA HIS A 333 11.06 -5.33 1.71
C HIS A 333 11.30 -3.82 1.56
N ASN A 334 10.90 -3.00 2.56
CA ASN A 334 10.91 -1.53 2.44
C ASN A 334 12.30 -0.97 2.10
N ARG A 335 13.36 -1.47 2.75
CA ARG A 335 14.73 -1.06 2.43
C ARG A 335 15.08 -1.31 0.97
N VAL A 336 14.63 -2.43 0.42
CA VAL A 336 14.88 -2.83 -0.97
C VAL A 336 14.01 -2.02 -1.94
N ARG A 337 12.77 -1.65 -1.57
CA ARG A 337 11.96 -0.67 -2.33
C ARG A 337 12.71 0.64 -2.51
N MET A 338 13.32 1.17 -1.44
CA MET A 338 14.10 2.40 -1.50
C MET A 338 15.31 2.27 -2.44
N ILE A 339 16.04 1.15 -2.38
CA ILE A 339 17.21 0.88 -3.23
C ILE A 339 16.77 0.76 -4.70
N ALA A 340 15.74 -0.03 -5.00
CA ALA A 340 15.24 -0.24 -6.35
C ALA A 340 14.66 1.04 -6.96
N ALA A 341 13.90 1.83 -6.19
CA ALA A 341 13.38 3.13 -6.61
C ALA A 341 14.52 4.14 -6.88
N SER A 342 15.51 4.21 -5.97
CA SER A 342 16.67 5.08 -6.14
C SER A 342 17.48 4.68 -7.38
N PHE A 343 17.62 3.39 -7.66
CA PHE A 343 18.28 2.90 -8.87
C PHE A 343 17.52 3.34 -10.14
N LEU A 344 16.19 3.18 -10.19
CA LEU A 344 15.38 3.63 -11.33
C LEU A 344 15.52 5.14 -11.57
N ILE A 345 15.33 5.94 -10.51
CA ILE A 345 15.28 7.40 -10.60
C ILE A 345 16.65 7.99 -10.85
N LYS A 346 17.68 7.51 -10.14
CA LYS A 346 18.99 8.17 -10.08
C LYS A 346 20.01 7.47 -10.97
N HIS A 347 20.12 6.15 -10.90
CA HIS A 347 21.03 5.43 -11.80
C HIS A 347 20.50 5.46 -13.20
N LEU A 348 19.27 5.00 -13.44
CA LEU A 348 18.69 4.87 -14.78
C LEU A 348 18.14 6.18 -15.34
N LEU A 349 17.95 7.21 -14.50
CA LEU A 349 17.36 8.51 -14.86
C LEU A 349 16.00 8.38 -15.55
N ILE A 350 15.18 7.45 -15.06
CA ILE A 350 13.80 7.22 -15.52
C ILE A 350 12.84 7.93 -14.55
N ASP A 351 11.81 8.58 -15.09
CA ASP A 351 10.79 9.27 -14.28
C ASP A 351 10.16 8.30 -13.25
N TRP A 352 10.14 8.74 -11.99
CA TRP A 352 9.60 8.01 -10.85
C TRP A 352 8.15 7.54 -11.08
N ARG A 353 7.37 8.28 -11.87
CA ARG A 353 5.97 7.93 -12.17
C ARG A 353 5.84 6.61 -12.90
N HIS A 354 6.84 6.20 -13.69
CA HIS A 354 6.85 4.89 -14.33
C HIS A 354 7.04 3.77 -13.30
N GLY A 355 7.97 3.94 -12.37
CA GLY A 355 8.18 3.02 -11.26
C GLY A 355 6.96 2.95 -10.34
N ALA A 356 6.36 4.10 -10.01
CA ALA A 356 5.16 4.18 -9.19
C ALA A 356 3.97 3.41 -9.81
N ARG A 357 3.79 3.48 -11.14
CA ARG A 357 2.76 2.70 -11.85
C ARG A 357 3.08 1.21 -11.91
N TRP A 358 4.35 0.82 -12.02
CA TRP A 358 4.72 -0.58 -11.93
C TRP A 358 4.40 -1.13 -10.55
N PHE A 359 4.80 -0.40 -9.50
CA PHE A 359 4.49 -0.75 -8.11
C PHE A 359 2.97 -0.80 -7.87
N TRP A 360 2.21 0.12 -8.44
CA TRP A 360 0.75 0.11 -8.38
C TRP A 360 0.13 -1.16 -8.96
N ASP A 361 0.71 -1.70 -10.05
CA ASP A 361 0.20 -2.90 -10.71
C ASP A 361 0.60 -4.20 -10.00
N THR A 362 1.80 -4.22 -9.41
CA THR A 362 2.41 -5.45 -8.90
C THR A 362 2.41 -5.60 -7.39
N LEU A 363 2.10 -4.56 -6.61
CA LEU A 363 2.07 -4.65 -5.15
C LEU A 363 0.70 -5.06 -4.62
N VAL A 364 0.67 -6.02 -3.70
CA VAL A 364 -0.53 -6.32 -2.91
C VAL A 364 -0.87 -5.21 -1.92
N ASP A 365 0.10 -4.35 -1.58
CA ASP A 365 -0.06 -3.20 -0.69
C ASP A 365 -0.02 -1.85 -1.42
N ALA A 366 -0.47 -1.83 -2.68
CA ALA A 366 -0.50 -0.65 -3.54
C ALA A 366 -1.44 0.46 -3.01
N ASP A 367 -0.96 1.23 -2.05
CA ASP A 367 -1.67 2.37 -1.47
C ASP A 367 -1.32 3.69 -2.16
N TYR A 368 -2.33 4.49 -2.53
CA TYR A 368 -2.11 5.74 -3.27
C TYR A 368 -1.27 6.73 -2.48
N ALA A 369 -1.55 6.86 -1.18
CA ALA A 369 -0.84 7.80 -0.33
C ALA A 369 0.60 7.32 -0.08
N ASN A 370 0.77 6.10 0.41
CA ASN A 370 2.07 5.58 0.78
C ASN A 370 2.98 5.38 -0.44
N ASN A 371 2.48 4.83 -1.54
CA ASN A 371 3.27 4.67 -2.76
C ASN A 371 3.75 6.04 -3.26
N SER A 372 2.84 7.01 -3.40
CA SER A 372 3.17 8.34 -3.93
C SER A 372 4.17 9.10 -3.04
N VAL A 373 3.94 9.10 -1.72
CA VAL A 373 4.82 9.77 -0.76
C VAL A 373 6.23 9.18 -0.77
N ASN A 374 6.36 7.85 -0.80
CA ASN A 374 7.67 7.21 -0.80
C ASN A 374 8.41 7.38 -2.13
N TRP A 375 7.73 7.29 -3.29
CA TRP A 375 8.37 7.54 -4.58
C TRP A 375 8.90 8.97 -4.69
N GLN A 376 8.10 9.96 -4.28
CA GLN A 376 8.54 11.35 -4.25
C GLN A 376 9.62 11.63 -3.19
N TRP A 377 9.62 10.88 -2.08
CA TRP A 377 10.67 10.98 -1.06
C TRP A 377 12.03 10.55 -1.62
N VAL A 378 12.06 9.44 -2.37
CA VAL A 378 13.28 8.94 -3.03
C VAL A 378 13.70 9.84 -4.20
N ALA A 379 12.72 10.36 -4.96
CA ALA A 379 12.95 11.29 -6.06
C ALA A 379 13.38 12.68 -5.62
N GLY A 380 13.24 13.04 -4.34
CA GLY A 380 13.54 14.38 -3.84
C GLY A 380 12.54 15.46 -4.25
N SER A 381 11.47 15.09 -4.96
CA SER A 381 10.41 15.98 -5.42
C SER A 381 9.29 16.18 -4.38
N GLY A 382 9.26 15.36 -3.33
CA GLY A 382 8.21 15.41 -2.30
C GLY A 382 8.37 16.55 -1.30
N VAL A 383 7.37 16.73 -0.44
CA VAL A 383 7.33 17.83 0.55
C VAL A 383 8.38 17.67 1.64
N ASP A 384 8.50 16.47 2.21
CA ASP A 384 9.50 16.11 3.23
C ASP A 384 10.52 15.11 2.65
N ALA A 385 10.97 15.37 1.43
CA ALA A 385 11.78 14.43 0.66
C ALA A 385 13.28 14.52 0.95
N ASN A 386 13.99 13.41 0.70
CA ASN A 386 15.44 13.39 0.78
C ASN A 386 16.06 14.17 -0.39
N LEU A 387 17.27 14.71 -0.21
CA LEU A 387 17.92 15.46 -1.29
C LEU A 387 18.16 14.57 -2.52
N PHE A 388 17.83 15.06 -3.73
CA PHE A 388 18.06 14.32 -4.97
C PHE A 388 19.51 13.85 -5.10
N THR A 389 20.47 14.71 -4.73
CA THR A 389 21.92 14.46 -4.77
C THR A 389 22.41 13.34 -3.83
N ARG A 390 21.59 12.89 -2.87
CA ARG A 390 21.88 11.70 -2.05
C ARG A 390 21.53 10.44 -2.83
N ILE A 391 22.46 10.02 -3.69
CA ILE A 391 22.34 8.82 -4.51
C ILE A 391 22.76 7.60 -3.68
N MET A 392 21.85 6.65 -3.48
CA MET A 392 22.14 5.41 -2.74
C MET A 392 23.10 4.55 -3.57
N ALA A 393 24.21 4.10 -3.00
CA ALA A 393 25.10 3.14 -3.64
C ALA A 393 24.55 1.71 -3.41
N PRO A 394 23.95 1.03 -4.40
CA PRO A 394 23.21 -0.21 -4.15
C PRO A 394 24.10 -1.30 -3.53
N LEU A 395 25.34 -1.41 -3.99
CA LEU A 395 26.31 -2.41 -3.52
C LEU A 395 26.67 -2.19 -2.05
N THR A 396 27.01 -0.95 -1.66
CA THR A 396 27.31 -0.60 -0.27
C THR A 396 26.08 -0.71 0.63
N GLN A 397 24.88 -0.42 0.12
CA GLN A 397 23.64 -0.65 0.87
C GLN A 397 23.39 -2.15 1.05
N SER A 398 23.67 -2.97 0.04
CA SER A 398 23.47 -4.42 0.08
C SER A 398 24.28 -5.08 1.20
N ASP A 399 25.57 -4.74 1.30
CA ASP A 399 26.46 -5.24 2.35
C ASP A 399 26.08 -4.66 3.72
N LYS A 400 25.85 -3.34 3.80
CA LYS A 400 25.46 -2.65 5.04
C LYS A 400 24.21 -3.26 5.70
N PHE A 401 23.25 -3.72 4.91
CA PHE A 401 21.98 -4.25 5.39
C PHE A 401 21.92 -5.78 5.38
N ASP A 402 23.07 -6.45 5.33
CA ASP A 402 23.15 -7.91 5.46
C ASP A 402 22.25 -8.65 4.45
N ALA A 403 22.33 -8.27 3.17
CA ALA A 403 21.40 -8.76 2.15
C ALA A 403 21.88 -10.02 1.41
N ALA A 404 22.92 -10.70 1.90
CA ALA A 404 23.53 -11.84 1.20
C ALA A 404 22.51 -12.98 1.03
N ASP A 405 21.88 -13.44 2.11
CA ASP A 405 20.87 -14.50 2.06
C ASP A 405 19.63 -14.10 1.29
N TYR A 406 19.20 -12.83 1.42
CA TYR A 406 18.14 -12.27 0.58
C TYR A 406 18.48 -12.37 -0.92
N ILE A 407 19.72 -12.07 -1.31
CA ILE A 407 20.15 -12.23 -2.71
C ILE A 407 20.15 -13.71 -3.12
N ARG A 408 20.65 -14.62 -2.28
CA ARG A 408 20.65 -16.06 -2.59
C ARG A 408 19.24 -16.59 -2.82
N GLN A 409 18.28 -16.15 -2.01
CA GLN A 409 16.89 -16.55 -2.11
C GLN A 409 16.26 -16.11 -3.44
N TRP A 410 16.44 -14.85 -3.82
CA TRP A 410 15.71 -14.26 -4.96
C TRP A 410 16.50 -14.28 -6.28
N VAL A 411 17.81 -14.51 -6.21
CA VAL A 411 18.72 -14.62 -7.36
C VAL A 411 19.47 -15.96 -7.27
N PRO A 412 18.76 -17.10 -7.46
CA PRO A 412 19.30 -18.43 -7.18
C PRO A 412 20.53 -18.78 -8.02
N GLU A 413 20.71 -18.15 -9.19
CA GLU A 413 21.93 -18.31 -9.98
C GLU A 413 23.19 -17.77 -9.30
N LEU A 414 23.05 -16.93 -8.25
CA LEU A 414 24.16 -16.43 -7.41
C LEU A 414 24.27 -17.17 -6.06
N ALA A 415 23.39 -18.13 -5.77
CA ALA A 415 23.27 -18.73 -4.43
C ALA A 415 24.54 -19.42 -3.92
N HIS A 416 25.39 -19.89 -4.83
CA HIS A 416 26.65 -20.59 -4.55
C HIS A 416 27.81 -19.65 -4.21
N LEU A 417 27.63 -18.33 -4.32
CA LEU A 417 28.67 -17.34 -4.03
C LEU A 417 28.76 -17.03 -2.54
N ASP A 418 29.98 -16.78 -2.06
CA ASP A 418 30.25 -16.35 -0.68
C ASP A 418 29.72 -14.94 -0.40
N ASP A 419 29.43 -14.63 0.87
CA ASP A 419 28.90 -13.34 1.33
C ASP A 419 29.74 -12.15 0.84
N ARG A 420 31.05 -12.30 0.84
CA ARG A 420 31.98 -11.23 0.46
C ARG A 420 31.82 -10.79 -1.00
N VAL A 421 31.40 -11.68 -1.89
CA VAL A 421 31.42 -11.43 -3.35
C VAL A 421 30.02 -11.38 -3.97
N ILE A 422 29.00 -11.94 -3.30
CA ILE A 422 27.62 -12.02 -3.83
C ILE A 422 27.01 -10.64 -4.11
N HIS A 423 27.45 -9.60 -3.40
CA HIS A 423 26.96 -8.24 -3.59
C HIS A 423 27.45 -7.58 -4.89
N ASP A 424 28.65 -7.93 -5.37
CA ASP A 424 29.21 -7.45 -6.64
C ASP A 424 30.07 -8.53 -7.33
N PRO A 425 29.44 -9.58 -7.88
CA PRO A 425 30.18 -10.71 -8.45
C PRO A 425 30.98 -10.33 -9.70
N ASP A 426 30.55 -9.28 -10.40
CA ASP A 426 31.21 -8.75 -11.60
C ASP A 426 32.54 -8.07 -11.25
N PHE A 427 32.57 -7.26 -10.19
CA PHE A 427 33.81 -6.64 -9.69
C PHE A 427 34.83 -7.69 -9.22
N HIS A 428 34.35 -8.80 -8.66
CA HIS A 428 35.19 -9.89 -8.18
C HIS A 428 35.57 -10.91 -9.27
N GLY A 429 35.10 -10.76 -10.51
CA GLY A 429 35.41 -11.69 -11.61
C GLY A 429 34.80 -13.08 -11.45
N VAL A 430 33.76 -13.22 -10.62
CA VAL A 430 33.08 -14.49 -10.31
C VAL A 430 31.61 -14.50 -10.75
N ARG A 431 31.20 -13.53 -11.56
CA ARG A 431 29.85 -13.47 -12.14
C ARG A 431 29.61 -14.70 -13.05
N PRO A 432 28.59 -15.52 -12.76
CA PRO A 432 28.23 -16.61 -13.66
C PRO A 432 27.64 -16.06 -14.96
N SER A 433 27.82 -16.78 -16.07
CA SER A 433 27.29 -16.38 -17.38
C SER A 433 25.75 -16.30 -17.42
N SER A 434 25.06 -16.98 -16.50
CA SER A 434 23.61 -16.93 -16.33
C SER A 434 23.10 -15.63 -15.68
N TYR A 435 23.96 -14.85 -15.02
CA TYR A 435 23.59 -13.58 -14.39
C TYR A 435 24.05 -12.38 -15.24
N PRO A 436 23.19 -11.37 -15.49
CA PRO A 436 23.48 -10.30 -16.45
C PRO A 436 24.62 -9.39 -15.98
N GLU A 437 25.30 -8.78 -16.96
CA GLU A 437 26.21 -7.66 -16.72
C GLU A 437 25.46 -6.42 -16.22
N LYS A 438 26.18 -5.55 -15.51
CA LYS A 438 25.62 -4.29 -15.03
C LYS A 438 25.16 -3.43 -16.21
N ARG A 439 23.90 -2.99 -16.16
CA ARG A 439 23.31 -2.06 -17.15
C ARG A 439 24.02 -0.72 -17.19
N ILE A 440 24.60 -0.30 -16.06
CA ILE A 440 25.37 0.94 -15.92
C ILE A 440 26.34 0.80 -14.75
N GLY A 441 27.53 1.40 -14.84
CA GLY A 441 28.44 1.49 -13.69
C GLY A 441 27.95 2.47 -12.62
N HIS A 442 28.26 2.22 -11.34
CA HIS A 442 27.76 3.10 -10.25
C HIS A 442 28.19 4.56 -10.42
N ARG A 443 29.47 4.78 -10.77
CA ARG A 443 30.02 6.12 -11.02
C ARG A 443 29.30 6.82 -12.16
N GLU A 444 29.11 6.13 -13.28
CA GLU A 444 28.42 6.64 -14.47
C GLU A 444 26.97 7.02 -14.15
N GLY A 445 26.22 6.16 -13.46
CA GLY A 445 24.84 6.44 -13.05
C GLY A 445 24.74 7.65 -12.11
N ARG A 446 25.71 7.76 -11.18
CA ARG A 446 25.81 8.92 -10.28
C ARG A 446 26.10 10.22 -11.04
N GLU A 447 27.04 10.19 -11.97
CA GLU A 447 27.39 11.35 -12.82
C GLU A 447 26.21 11.78 -13.68
N ARG A 448 25.50 10.82 -14.30
CA ARG A 448 24.27 11.04 -15.06
C ARG A 448 23.20 11.78 -14.24
N ALA A 449 22.85 11.28 -13.05
CA ALA A 449 21.84 11.93 -12.22
C ALA A 449 22.26 13.35 -11.79
N LEU A 450 23.51 13.53 -11.36
CA LEU A 450 23.96 14.86 -10.92
C LEU A 450 24.05 15.87 -12.07
N ALA A 451 24.36 15.42 -13.29
CA ALA A 451 24.31 16.27 -14.47
C ALA A 451 22.89 16.76 -14.76
N ALA A 452 21.91 15.85 -14.76
CA ALA A 452 20.50 16.20 -14.94
C ALA A 452 20.00 17.15 -13.84
N TYR A 453 20.38 16.91 -12.58
CA TYR A 453 20.01 17.78 -11.47
C TYR A 453 20.63 19.17 -11.57
N ARG A 454 21.89 19.29 -12.01
CA ARG A 454 22.52 20.61 -12.28
C ARG A 454 21.78 21.34 -13.39
N GLN A 455 21.51 20.67 -14.50
CA GLN A 455 20.76 21.25 -15.62
C GLN A 455 19.36 21.74 -15.20
N MET A 456 18.65 20.98 -14.38
CA MET A 456 17.35 21.38 -13.83
C MET A 456 17.43 22.63 -12.94
N LYS A 457 18.56 22.84 -12.24
CA LYS A 457 18.74 23.98 -11.32
C LYS A 457 19.19 25.27 -12.00
N GLY A 458 19.64 25.20 -13.26
CA GLY A 458 20.28 26.32 -13.97
C GLY A 458 21.77 26.32 -13.73
#